data_AF-A0A2D4NV95-F1
#
_entry.id   AF-A0A2D4NV95-F1
#
_cell.length_a   1.000
_cell.length_b   1.000
_cell.length_c   1.000
_cell.angle_alpha   90.00
_cell.angle_beta   90.00
_cell.angle_gamma   90.00
#
_symmetry.space_group_name_H-M   'P 1'
#
loop_
_entity.id
_entity.type
_entity.pdbx_description
1 polymer ?
#
loop_
_entity_poly.entity_id
_entity_poly.type
_entity_poly.pdbx_seq_one_letter_code
_entity_poly.pdbx_strand_id
1 'polypeptide(L)'
;YSELRHYYRGPNINLEEALNEFWTHLLERLFKLINPQYQLPDEYMDCIVKHSEQHKPFGEIPRDLKLKATRAFIAVRSFVQGLGVGNDVVRKVSQVPLSQYCNRAIMKLIYCAHCRGMSNIKPCNSYCLNILKGCLGNHADLDTEWKNMIDSLLLVADRFDGPSNVDIVIGTIHVRIAEAISNMQENKESITAKIFQGCGNPKLNTKAANVEDKKRRGKYVTEDKPSGLTSEKFVSDAKGKLREVRDFWALLPTTLCNEKISSGSVNEDRCWNGMTKG
;
A
#
# COMPACT_ATOMS: atom_id res chain seq x y z
N TYR A 1 8.12 -3.39 -16.12
CA TYR A 1 7.64 -2.11 -15.56
C TYR A 1 6.17 -1.79 -15.90
N SER A 2 5.68 -2.05 -17.10
CA SER A 2 4.23 -1.92 -17.41
C SER A 2 3.38 -2.77 -16.44
N GLU A 3 3.71 -4.05 -16.28
CA GLU A 3 2.99 -4.97 -15.39
C GLU A 3 2.97 -4.49 -13.94
N LEU A 4 4.09 -3.98 -13.42
CA LEU A 4 4.17 -3.42 -12.07
C LEU A 4 3.19 -2.23 -11.89
N ARG A 5 3.10 -1.34 -12.89
CA ARG A 5 2.17 -0.21 -12.86
C ARG A 5 0.71 -0.66 -12.97
N HIS A 6 0.44 -1.67 -13.78
CA HIS A 6 -0.90 -2.24 -13.86
C HIS A 6 -1.27 -2.89 -12.53
N TYR A 7 -0.42 -3.72 -11.93
CA TYR A 7 -0.66 -4.34 -10.63
C TYR A 7 -1.02 -3.30 -9.54
N TYR A 8 -0.29 -2.19 -9.49
CA TYR A 8 -0.58 -1.09 -8.58
C TYR A 8 -1.98 -0.46 -8.80
N ARG A 9 -2.42 -0.32 -10.06
CA ARG A 9 -3.69 0.34 -10.42
C ARG A 9 -4.95 -0.49 -10.14
N GLY A 10 -4.83 -1.75 -9.73
CA GLY A 10 -5.99 -2.57 -9.40
C GLY A 10 -6.38 -3.74 -10.31
N PRO A 11 -5.94 -3.92 -11.58
CA PRO A 11 -6.23 -5.15 -12.31
C PRO A 11 -5.74 -6.40 -11.57
N ASN A 12 -6.44 -7.52 -11.79
CA ASN A 12 -6.12 -8.86 -11.28
C ASN A 12 -4.92 -9.43 -12.05
N ILE A 13 -3.76 -8.81 -11.89
CA ILE A 13 -2.49 -9.35 -12.37
C ILE A 13 -1.88 -10.14 -11.23
N ASN A 14 -1.43 -11.36 -11.53
CA ASN A 14 -0.58 -12.10 -10.63
C ASN A 14 0.85 -11.58 -10.74
N LEU A 15 1.25 -10.73 -9.79
CA LEU A 15 2.58 -10.11 -9.78
C LEU A 15 3.71 -11.15 -9.74
N GLU A 16 3.51 -12.27 -9.04
CA GLU A 16 4.52 -13.32 -8.96
C GLU A 16 4.71 -14.00 -10.32
N GLU A 17 3.63 -14.27 -11.02
CA GLU A 17 3.64 -14.83 -12.38
C GLU A 17 4.32 -13.88 -13.37
N ALA A 18 3.96 -12.60 -13.35
CA ALA A 18 4.59 -11.58 -14.21
C ALA A 18 6.10 -11.46 -13.97
N LEU A 19 6.55 -11.59 -12.71
CA LEU A 19 7.97 -11.59 -12.38
C LEU A 19 8.66 -12.89 -12.82
N ASN A 20 8.05 -14.04 -12.62
CA ASN A 20 8.59 -15.33 -13.09
C ASN A 20 8.74 -15.31 -14.62
N GLU A 21 7.70 -14.86 -15.34
CA GLU A 21 7.71 -14.79 -16.80
C GLU A 21 8.80 -13.83 -17.31
N PHE A 22 8.98 -12.69 -16.65
CA PHE A 22 10.09 -11.76 -16.94
C PHE A 22 11.46 -12.45 -16.83
N TRP A 23 11.71 -13.19 -15.75
CA TRP A 23 12.99 -13.88 -15.54
C TRP A 23 13.21 -15.00 -16.54
N THR A 24 12.16 -15.74 -16.90
CA THR A 24 12.19 -16.77 -17.95
C THR A 24 12.59 -16.17 -19.29
N HIS A 25 11.89 -15.14 -19.76
CA HIS A 25 12.20 -14.48 -21.03
C HIS A 25 13.59 -13.83 -21.03
N LEU A 26 14.02 -13.29 -19.88
CA LEU A 26 15.36 -12.73 -19.73
C LEU A 26 16.44 -13.81 -19.84
N LEU A 27 16.24 -14.95 -19.17
CA LEU A 27 17.14 -16.11 -19.25
C LEU A 27 17.30 -16.56 -20.69
N GLU A 28 16.19 -16.72 -21.41
CA GLU A 28 16.24 -17.22 -22.78
C GLU A 28 17.05 -16.31 -23.70
N ARG A 29 16.78 -15.01 -23.64
CA ARG A 29 17.46 -14.00 -24.47
C ARG A 29 18.94 -13.89 -24.11
N LEU A 30 19.28 -13.84 -22.83
CA LEU A 30 20.66 -13.70 -22.40
C LEU A 30 21.48 -14.97 -22.67
N PHE A 31 20.89 -16.15 -22.46
CA PHE A 31 21.60 -17.39 -22.71
C PHE A 31 21.94 -17.56 -24.20
N LYS A 32 20.99 -17.23 -25.10
CA LYS A 32 21.24 -17.18 -26.56
C LYS A 32 22.33 -16.15 -26.92
N LEU A 33 22.33 -15.00 -26.26
CA LEU A 33 23.31 -13.93 -26.50
C LEU A 33 24.72 -14.26 -26.00
N ILE A 34 24.85 -14.95 -24.87
CA ILE A 34 26.14 -15.34 -24.28
C ILE A 34 26.75 -16.56 -24.98
N ASN A 35 25.93 -17.37 -25.65
CA ASN A 35 26.33 -18.63 -26.28
C ASN A 35 26.03 -18.65 -27.80
N PRO A 36 26.45 -17.64 -28.59
CA PRO A 36 26.12 -17.53 -30.02
C PRO A 36 26.72 -18.65 -30.89
N GLN A 37 27.76 -19.31 -30.38
CA GLN A 37 28.44 -20.42 -31.03
C GLN A 37 27.65 -21.74 -31.01
N TYR A 38 26.53 -21.81 -30.29
CA TYR A 38 25.68 -23.00 -30.21
C TYR A 38 24.34 -22.78 -30.89
N GLN A 39 23.79 -23.85 -31.47
CA GLN A 39 22.42 -23.89 -31.95
C GLN A 39 21.50 -24.22 -30.78
N LEU A 40 20.64 -23.26 -30.42
CA LEU A 40 19.76 -23.31 -29.26
C LEU A 40 18.28 -23.24 -29.71
N PRO A 41 17.70 -24.38 -30.17
CA PRO A 41 16.30 -24.44 -30.58
C PRO A 41 15.37 -24.27 -29.37
N ASP A 42 14.09 -23.98 -29.62
CA ASP A 42 13.13 -23.68 -28.55
C ASP A 42 12.94 -24.85 -27.58
N GLU A 43 12.96 -26.10 -28.06
CA GLU A 43 12.94 -27.29 -27.18
C GLU A 43 14.13 -27.33 -26.19
N TYR A 44 15.29 -26.83 -26.60
CA TYR A 44 16.46 -26.74 -25.73
C TYR A 44 16.27 -25.62 -24.69
N MET A 45 15.65 -24.50 -25.09
CA MET A 45 15.32 -23.40 -24.17
C MET A 45 14.30 -23.84 -23.11
N ASP A 46 13.27 -24.60 -23.51
CA ASP A 46 12.29 -25.18 -22.58
C ASP A 46 12.97 -26.04 -21.52
N CYS A 47 14.00 -26.81 -21.89
CA CYS A 47 14.79 -27.58 -20.93
C CYS A 47 15.54 -26.67 -19.94
N ILE A 48 16.16 -25.59 -20.42
CA ILE A 48 16.87 -24.62 -19.56
C ILE A 48 15.90 -24.02 -18.55
N VAL A 49 14.73 -23.56 -19.01
CA VAL A 49 13.71 -22.95 -18.17
C VAL A 49 13.23 -23.94 -17.10
N LYS A 50 13.00 -25.21 -17.46
CA LYS A 50 12.61 -26.27 -16.51
C LYS A 50 13.64 -26.50 -15.40
N HIS A 51 14.94 -26.34 -15.68
CA HIS A 51 16.01 -26.51 -14.70
C HIS A 51 16.51 -25.19 -14.09
N SER A 52 15.86 -24.06 -14.39
CA SER A 52 16.31 -22.73 -13.97
C SER A 52 16.35 -22.56 -12.44
N GLU A 53 15.42 -23.17 -11.71
CA GLU A 53 15.39 -23.13 -10.25
C GLU A 53 16.55 -23.90 -9.60
N GLN A 54 16.99 -24.99 -10.22
CA GLN A 54 18.11 -25.81 -9.74
C GLN A 54 19.44 -25.13 -9.99
N HIS A 55 19.63 -24.56 -11.17
CA HIS A 55 20.90 -23.98 -11.58
C HIS A 55 21.06 -22.51 -11.20
N LYS A 56 19.95 -21.81 -10.92
CA LYS A 56 19.90 -20.39 -10.52
C LYS A 56 20.85 -19.52 -11.35
N PRO A 57 20.60 -19.38 -12.68
CA PRO A 57 21.51 -18.65 -13.57
C PRO A 57 21.71 -17.18 -13.18
N PHE A 58 20.75 -16.60 -12.46
CA PHE A 58 20.81 -15.24 -11.91
C PHE A 58 21.13 -15.20 -10.40
N GLY A 59 21.49 -16.34 -9.79
CA GLY A 59 21.63 -16.47 -8.33
C GLY A 59 20.31 -16.39 -7.58
N GLU A 60 20.33 -15.89 -6.34
CA GLU A 60 19.12 -15.73 -5.51
C GLU A 60 18.30 -14.48 -5.88
N ILE A 61 18.81 -13.61 -6.76
CA ILE A 61 18.22 -12.31 -7.06
C ILE A 61 16.77 -12.41 -7.55
N PRO A 62 16.39 -13.33 -8.48
CA PRO A 62 14.99 -13.48 -8.89
C PRO A 62 14.05 -13.81 -7.73
N ARG A 63 14.47 -14.70 -6.83
CA ARG A 63 13.70 -15.13 -5.67
C ARG A 63 13.53 -13.99 -4.67
N ASP A 64 14.64 -13.33 -4.34
CA ASP A 64 14.64 -12.20 -3.40
C ASP A 64 13.83 -11.02 -3.91
N LEU A 65 14.00 -10.68 -5.21
CA LEU A 65 13.24 -9.61 -5.84
C LEU A 65 11.76 -9.94 -5.85
N LYS A 66 11.37 -11.18 -6.19
CA LYS A 66 9.97 -11.62 -6.16
C LYS A 66 9.36 -11.43 -4.78
N LEU A 67 9.99 -11.97 -3.73
CA LEU A 67 9.48 -11.87 -2.36
C LEU A 67 9.36 -10.41 -1.89
N LYS A 68 10.39 -9.61 -2.11
CA LYS A 68 10.43 -8.21 -1.65
C LYS A 68 9.46 -7.35 -2.46
N ALA A 69 9.47 -7.46 -3.78
CA ALA A 69 8.60 -6.66 -4.65
C ALA A 69 7.12 -7.00 -4.39
N THR A 70 6.75 -8.28 -4.32
CA THR A 70 5.35 -8.66 -4.02
C THR A 70 4.86 -8.05 -2.72
N ARG A 71 5.64 -8.15 -1.64
CA ARG A 71 5.29 -7.55 -0.36
C ARG A 71 5.19 -6.02 -0.42
N ALA A 72 6.13 -5.36 -1.10
CA ALA A 72 6.14 -3.91 -1.23
C ALA A 72 4.92 -3.40 -2.02
N PHE A 73 4.62 -4.01 -3.17
CA PHE A 73 3.48 -3.62 -3.99
C PHE A 73 2.14 -3.92 -3.32
N ILE A 74 2.00 -5.04 -2.60
CA ILE A 74 0.80 -5.32 -1.79
C ILE A 74 0.64 -4.26 -0.71
N ALA A 75 1.69 -3.91 0.03
CA ALA A 75 1.62 -2.88 1.07
C ALA A 75 1.16 -1.53 0.50
N VAL A 76 1.77 -1.08 -0.60
CA VAL A 76 1.39 0.16 -1.28
C VAL A 76 -0.06 0.15 -1.75
N ARG A 77 -0.45 -0.93 -2.44
CA ARG A 77 -1.80 -1.06 -2.99
C ARG A 77 -2.84 -1.08 -1.87
N SER A 78 -2.65 -1.92 -0.86
CA SER A 78 -3.58 -2.03 0.27
C SER A 78 -3.70 -0.72 1.06
N PHE A 79 -2.59 0.00 1.26
CA PHE A 79 -2.61 1.29 1.96
C PHE A 79 -3.43 2.34 1.19
N VAL A 80 -3.14 2.52 -0.10
CA VAL A 80 -3.86 3.49 -0.95
C VAL A 80 -5.34 3.11 -1.09
N GLN A 81 -5.64 1.82 -1.29
CA GLN A 81 -7.03 1.35 -1.40
C GLN A 81 -7.79 1.52 -0.10
N GLY A 82 -7.20 1.20 1.05
CA GLY A 82 -7.87 1.37 2.35
C GLY A 82 -8.12 2.85 2.68
N LEU A 83 -7.21 3.76 2.32
CA LEU A 83 -7.46 5.19 2.41
C LEU A 83 -8.64 5.63 1.51
N GLY A 84 -8.71 5.11 0.29
CA GLY A 84 -9.83 5.35 -0.63
C GLY A 84 -11.17 4.85 -0.08
N VAL A 85 -11.19 3.64 0.48
CA VAL A 85 -12.38 3.07 1.14
C VAL A 85 -12.81 3.93 2.32
N GLY A 86 -11.87 4.36 3.17
CA GLY A 86 -12.17 5.26 4.29
C GLY A 86 -12.79 6.59 3.83
N ASN A 87 -12.27 7.18 2.76
CA ASN A 87 -12.86 8.38 2.15
C ASN A 87 -14.31 8.14 1.66
N ASP A 88 -14.54 7.03 0.96
CA ASP A 88 -15.86 6.67 0.44
C ASP A 88 -16.88 6.40 1.56
N VAL A 89 -16.45 5.77 2.66
CA VAL A 89 -17.30 5.55 3.84
C VAL A 89 -17.73 6.88 4.43
N VAL A 90 -16.79 7.80 4.72
CA VAL A 90 -17.11 9.13 5.25
C VAL A 90 -18.03 9.92 4.31
N ARG A 91 -17.77 9.86 2.99
CA ARG A 91 -18.59 10.53 1.98
C ARG A 91 -20.02 9.99 1.94
N LYS A 92 -20.21 8.68 2.02
CA LYS A 92 -21.55 8.05 2.00
C LYS A 92 -22.30 8.29 3.31
N VAL A 93 -21.62 8.15 4.44
CA VAL A 93 -22.22 8.32 5.77
C VAL A 93 -22.64 9.77 6.01
N SER A 94 -21.88 10.75 5.51
CA SER A 94 -22.24 12.18 5.64
C SER A 94 -23.52 12.58 4.89
N GLN A 95 -24.05 11.71 4.02
CA GLN A 95 -25.30 11.92 3.30
C GLN A 95 -26.51 11.30 4.01
N VAL A 96 -26.32 10.60 5.13
CA VAL A 96 -27.42 9.99 5.89
C VAL A 96 -28.22 11.09 6.60
N PRO A 97 -29.51 11.25 6.31
CA PRO A 97 -30.32 12.29 6.92
C PRO A 97 -30.62 11.98 8.39
N LEU A 98 -30.77 13.03 9.20
CA LEU A 98 -31.24 12.90 10.58
C LEU A 98 -32.70 12.43 10.61
N SER A 99 -33.01 11.54 11.55
CA SER A 99 -34.38 11.06 11.76
C SER A 99 -35.31 12.19 12.23
N GLN A 100 -36.62 12.04 12.03
CA GLN A 100 -37.60 12.99 12.55
C GLN A 100 -37.54 13.13 14.08
N TYR A 101 -37.26 12.03 14.79
CA TYR A 101 -37.02 12.04 16.22
C TYR A 101 -35.84 12.94 16.57
N CYS A 102 -34.71 12.77 15.89
CA CYS A 102 -33.52 13.59 16.11
C CYS A 102 -33.79 15.07 15.84
N ASN A 103 -34.48 15.41 14.74
CA ASN A 103 -34.83 16.79 14.43
C ASN A 103 -35.66 17.44 15.55
N ARG A 104 -36.65 16.74 16.11
CA ARG A 104 -37.44 17.24 17.26
C ARG A 104 -36.57 17.38 18.52
N ALA A 105 -35.69 16.43 18.78
CA ALA A 105 -34.79 16.45 19.92
C ALA A 105 -33.79 17.61 19.85
N ILE A 106 -33.19 17.86 18.69
CA ILE A 106 -32.30 18.99 18.44
C ILE A 106 -33.05 20.32 18.54
N MET A 107 -34.29 20.41 18.03
CA MET A 107 -35.11 21.62 18.19
C MET A 107 -35.34 21.94 19.68
N LYS A 108 -35.65 20.92 20.49
CA LYS A 108 -35.81 21.07 21.94
C LYS A 108 -34.50 21.42 22.65
N LEU A 109 -33.39 20.87 22.19
CA LEU A 109 -32.07 21.16 22.71
C LEU A 109 -31.70 22.64 22.47
N ILE A 110 -31.84 23.13 21.24
CA ILE A 110 -31.29 24.44 20.83
C ILE A 110 -32.29 25.58 21.06
N TYR A 111 -33.55 25.43 20.66
CA TYR A 111 -34.45 26.58 20.50
C TYR A 111 -35.55 26.68 21.56
N CYS A 112 -35.93 25.59 22.22
CA CYS A 112 -37.04 25.65 23.19
C CYS A 112 -36.78 26.56 24.40
N ALA A 113 -35.52 26.78 24.78
CA ALA A 113 -35.17 27.74 25.82
C ALA A 113 -35.60 29.16 25.43
N HIS A 114 -35.33 29.57 24.17
CA HIS A 114 -35.74 30.86 23.63
C HIS A 114 -37.27 31.01 23.63
N CYS A 115 -37.99 29.98 23.19
CA CYS A 115 -39.46 29.98 23.19
C CYS A 115 -40.06 30.09 24.60
N ARG A 116 -39.31 29.72 25.64
CA ARG A 116 -39.70 29.84 27.06
C ARG A 116 -39.18 31.11 27.73
N GLY A 117 -38.68 32.08 26.96
CA GLY A 117 -38.17 33.35 27.48
C GLY A 117 -36.76 33.28 28.10
N MET A 118 -36.06 32.16 27.93
CA MET A 118 -34.68 31.98 28.41
C MET A 118 -33.71 32.08 27.23
N SER A 119 -33.47 33.30 26.74
CA SER A 119 -32.68 33.53 25.51
C SER A 119 -31.16 33.43 25.68
N ASN A 120 -30.66 33.54 26.91
CA ASN A 120 -29.21 33.63 27.20
C ASN A 120 -28.66 32.37 27.88
N ILE A 121 -29.38 31.24 27.81
CA ILE A 121 -28.97 29.99 28.43
C ILE A 121 -28.56 28.97 27.38
N LYS A 122 -27.37 28.40 27.55
CA LYS A 122 -26.90 27.31 26.69
C LYS A 122 -27.36 25.96 27.26
N PRO A 123 -27.54 24.94 26.41
CA PRO A 123 -27.80 23.58 26.86
C PRO A 123 -26.73 23.02 27.78
N CYS A 124 -27.15 22.20 28.73
CA CYS A 124 -26.24 21.43 29.57
C CYS A 124 -25.40 20.48 28.72
N ASN A 125 -24.14 20.27 29.09
CA ASN A 125 -23.23 19.42 28.31
C ASN A 125 -23.74 17.97 28.28
N SER A 126 -24.07 17.40 29.44
CA SER A 126 -24.68 16.08 29.56
C SER A 126 -25.98 15.92 28.76
N TYR A 127 -26.85 16.95 28.77
CA TYR A 127 -28.08 16.95 27.98
C TYR A 127 -27.78 16.94 26.47
N CYS A 128 -26.87 17.80 26.02
CA CYS A 128 -26.40 17.82 24.63
C CYS A 128 -25.84 16.46 24.19
N LEU A 129 -24.95 15.87 25.01
CA LEU A 129 -24.34 14.57 24.73
C LEU A 129 -25.39 13.47 24.58
N ASN A 130 -26.39 13.42 25.46
CA ASN A 130 -27.45 12.43 25.39
C ASN A 130 -28.28 12.56 24.11
N ILE A 131 -28.64 13.79 23.71
CA ILE A 131 -29.36 14.03 22.47
C ILE A 131 -28.51 13.63 21.26
N LEU A 132 -27.25 14.07 21.19
CA LEU A 132 -26.39 13.78 20.04
C LEU A 132 -26.02 12.30 19.93
N LYS A 133 -25.80 11.60 21.05
CA LYS A 133 -25.61 10.13 21.05
C LYS A 133 -26.84 9.41 20.49
N GLY A 134 -28.04 9.82 20.87
CA GLY A 134 -29.28 9.25 20.31
C GLY A 134 -29.45 9.55 18.82
N CYS A 135 -29.07 10.74 18.37
CA CYS A 135 -29.11 11.15 16.97
C CYS A 135 -28.09 10.42 16.09
N LEU A 136 -26.88 10.21 16.62
CA LEU A 136 -25.73 9.67 15.90
C LEU A 136 -25.49 8.19 16.20
N GLY A 137 -26.45 7.47 16.80
CA GLY A 137 -26.31 6.05 17.15
C GLY A 137 -25.85 5.19 15.98
N ASN A 138 -26.54 5.28 14.83
CA ASN A 138 -26.16 4.55 13.62
C ASN A 138 -24.76 4.91 13.07
N HIS A 139 -24.28 6.12 13.37
CA HIS A 139 -22.92 6.53 12.98
C HIS A 139 -21.89 5.95 13.94
N ALA A 140 -22.21 5.88 15.23
CA ALA A 140 -21.36 5.30 16.26
C ALA A 140 -21.19 3.78 16.09
N ASP A 141 -22.14 3.08 15.47
CA ASP A 141 -22.02 1.66 15.13
C ASP A 141 -20.84 1.36 14.18
N LEU A 142 -20.37 2.37 13.42
CA LEU A 142 -19.20 2.24 12.55
C LEU A 142 -17.87 2.26 13.33
N ASP A 143 -17.86 2.68 14.60
CA ASP A 143 -16.64 2.94 15.37
C ASP A 143 -15.72 1.72 15.45
N THR A 144 -16.29 0.53 15.68
CA THR A 144 -15.51 -0.71 15.78
C THR A 144 -14.77 -1.03 14.47
N GLU A 145 -15.48 -1.07 13.34
CA GLU A 145 -14.87 -1.41 12.05
C GLU A 145 -13.98 -0.29 11.51
N TRP A 146 -14.32 0.97 11.82
CA TRP A 146 -13.47 2.11 11.53
C TRP A 146 -12.11 1.98 12.24
N LYS A 147 -12.11 1.66 13.55
CA LYS A 147 -10.88 1.42 14.31
C LYS A 147 -10.09 0.25 13.75
N ASN A 148 -10.74 -0.87 13.45
CA ASN A 148 -10.07 -2.03 12.85
C ASN A 148 -9.39 -1.67 11.51
N MET A 149 -10.07 -0.89 10.67
CA MET A 149 -9.52 -0.42 9.40
C MET A 149 -8.33 0.53 9.61
N ILE A 150 -8.45 1.52 10.49
CA ILE A 150 -7.38 2.46 10.82
C ILE A 150 -6.16 1.73 11.40
N ASP A 151 -6.37 0.83 12.34
CA ASP A 151 -5.31 0.04 12.97
C ASP A 151 -4.62 -0.86 11.93
N SER A 152 -5.38 -1.47 11.03
CA SER A 152 -4.82 -2.24 9.90
C SER A 152 -4.01 -1.38 8.94
N LEU A 153 -4.48 -0.17 8.61
CA LEU A 153 -3.75 0.77 7.77
C LEU A 153 -2.43 1.22 8.42
N LEU A 154 -2.42 1.43 9.74
CA LEU A 154 -1.21 1.76 10.49
C LEU A 154 -0.19 0.61 10.43
N LEU A 155 -0.64 -0.65 10.57
CA LEU A 155 0.23 -1.83 10.41
C LEU A 155 0.82 -1.95 9.00
N VAL A 156 0.05 -1.59 7.97
CA VAL A 156 0.56 -1.55 6.59
C VAL A 156 1.55 -0.39 6.41
N ALA A 157 1.30 0.76 7.02
CA ALA A 157 2.19 1.92 6.97
C ALA A 157 3.57 1.62 7.57
N ASP A 158 3.66 0.77 8.61
CA ASP A 158 4.95 0.34 9.17
C ASP A 158 5.83 -0.43 8.17
N ARG A 159 5.27 -0.92 7.04
CA ARG A 159 6.06 -1.57 5.97
C ARG A 159 6.86 -0.57 5.12
N PHE A 160 6.58 0.71 5.25
CA PHE A 160 7.35 1.78 4.63
C PHE A 160 8.53 2.24 5.50
N ASP A 161 8.65 1.70 6.71
CA ASP A 161 9.77 1.95 7.60
C ASP A 161 10.86 0.86 7.43
N GLY A 162 12.12 1.24 7.65
CA GLY A 162 13.24 0.30 7.78
C GLY A 162 14.04 -0.03 6.49
N PRO A 163 15.06 -0.90 6.59
CA PRO A 163 16.09 -1.10 5.56
C PRO A 163 15.61 -1.88 4.33
N SER A 164 14.41 -2.47 4.38
CA SER A 164 13.74 -3.09 3.23
C SER A 164 12.37 -2.47 3.04
N ASN A 165 12.28 -1.15 3.25
CA ASN A 165 11.05 -0.43 3.01
C ASN A 165 10.66 -0.46 1.52
N VAL A 166 9.38 -0.19 1.31
CA VAL A 166 8.74 -0.12 -0.01
C VAL A 166 9.56 0.68 -1.02
N ASP A 167 10.06 1.85 -0.61
CA ASP A 167 10.73 2.78 -1.53
C ASP A 167 12.07 2.24 -2.01
N ILE A 168 12.85 1.63 -1.11
CA ILE A 168 14.09 0.95 -1.47
C ILE A 168 13.78 -0.20 -2.43
N VAL A 169 12.79 -1.03 -2.13
CA VAL A 169 12.48 -2.20 -2.97
C VAL A 169 12.04 -1.78 -4.37
N ILE A 170 11.08 -0.85 -4.48
CA ILE A 170 10.56 -0.38 -5.77
C ILE A 170 11.61 0.44 -6.51
N GLY A 171 12.34 1.30 -5.79
CA GLY A 171 13.40 2.14 -6.34
C GLY A 171 14.58 1.33 -6.89
N THR A 172 14.92 0.20 -6.27
CA THR A 172 16.11 -0.59 -6.64
C THR A 172 15.85 -1.76 -7.61
N ILE A 173 14.63 -1.92 -8.13
CA ILE A 173 14.30 -3.02 -9.08
C ILE A 173 15.28 -3.05 -10.27
N HIS A 174 15.61 -1.89 -10.84
CA HIS A 174 16.53 -1.79 -11.98
C HIS A 174 17.95 -2.24 -11.60
N VAL A 175 18.42 -1.87 -10.42
CA VAL A 175 19.72 -2.28 -9.88
C VAL A 175 19.76 -3.80 -9.69
N ARG A 176 18.69 -4.41 -9.16
CA ARG A 176 18.61 -5.86 -8.99
C ARG A 176 18.60 -6.61 -10.32
N ILE A 177 17.91 -6.10 -11.33
CA ILE A 177 17.94 -6.69 -12.68
C ILE A 177 19.37 -6.61 -13.25
N ALA A 178 20.03 -5.47 -13.14
CA ALA A 178 21.42 -5.29 -13.55
C ALA A 178 22.38 -6.26 -12.84
N GLU A 179 22.26 -6.39 -11.51
CA GLU A 179 23.04 -7.30 -10.68
C GLU A 179 22.87 -8.76 -11.13
N ALA A 180 21.63 -9.18 -11.42
CA ALA A 180 21.33 -10.51 -11.95
C ALA A 180 22.01 -10.77 -13.30
N ILE A 181 21.96 -9.80 -14.22
CA ILE A 181 22.64 -9.90 -15.52
C ILE A 181 24.15 -10.03 -15.32
N SER A 182 24.75 -9.20 -14.46
CA SER A 182 26.19 -9.26 -14.16
C SER A 182 26.58 -10.62 -13.58
N ASN A 183 25.81 -11.12 -12.61
CA ASN A 183 26.04 -12.40 -11.97
C ASN A 183 26.04 -13.57 -12.99
N MET A 184 25.10 -13.57 -13.92
CA MET A 184 25.04 -14.58 -14.99
C MET A 184 26.24 -14.47 -15.94
N GLN A 185 26.65 -13.25 -16.30
CA GLN A 185 27.78 -13.01 -17.20
C GLN A 185 29.12 -13.39 -16.57
N GLU A 186 29.32 -13.09 -15.30
CA GLU A 186 30.52 -13.44 -14.54
C GLU A 186 30.66 -14.95 -14.36
N ASN A 187 29.52 -15.65 -14.16
CA ASN A 187 29.48 -17.09 -13.97
C ASN A 187 29.15 -17.88 -15.25
N LYS A 188 29.33 -17.29 -16.44
CA LYS A 188 28.88 -17.86 -17.72
C LYS A 188 29.34 -19.30 -17.93
N GLU A 189 30.60 -19.60 -17.65
CA GLU A 189 31.20 -20.90 -17.92
C GLU A 189 30.61 -21.98 -17.01
N SER A 190 30.48 -21.66 -15.71
CA SER A 190 29.87 -22.56 -14.72
C SER A 190 28.38 -22.80 -15.03
N ILE A 191 27.64 -21.76 -15.40
CA ILE A 191 26.21 -21.86 -15.72
C ILE A 191 26.01 -22.68 -16.99
N THR A 192 26.76 -22.40 -18.06
CA THR A 192 26.69 -23.15 -19.32
C THR A 192 27.05 -24.62 -19.09
N ALA A 193 28.10 -24.92 -18.33
CA ALA A 193 28.49 -26.30 -18.03
C ALA A 193 27.40 -27.07 -17.27
N LYS A 194 26.81 -26.45 -16.23
CA LYS A 194 25.69 -27.05 -15.47
C LYS A 194 24.47 -27.30 -16.35
N ILE A 195 24.14 -26.35 -17.22
CA ILE A 195 23.02 -26.47 -18.16
C ILE A 195 23.28 -27.60 -19.17
N PHE A 196 24.51 -27.73 -19.71
CA PHE A 196 24.84 -28.80 -20.65
C PHE A 196 24.78 -30.17 -20.00
N GLN A 197 25.13 -30.26 -18.72
CA GLN A 197 24.96 -31.49 -17.94
C GLN A 197 23.47 -31.86 -17.77
N GLY A 198 22.58 -30.89 -17.60
CA GLY A 198 21.14 -31.11 -17.42
C GLY A 198 20.35 -31.31 -18.71
N CYS A 199 20.70 -30.58 -19.77
CA CYS A 199 19.95 -30.52 -21.04
C CYS A 199 20.66 -31.18 -22.23
N GLY A 200 21.89 -31.65 -22.04
CA GLY A 200 22.73 -32.21 -23.10
C GLY A 200 23.58 -31.15 -23.83
N ASN A 201 24.54 -31.61 -24.64
CA ASN A 201 25.42 -30.70 -25.37
C ASN A 201 24.76 -30.22 -26.68
N PRO A 202 24.56 -28.91 -26.87
CA PRO A 202 23.98 -28.39 -28.10
C PRO A 202 24.99 -28.43 -29.26
N LYS A 203 24.48 -28.47 -30.50
CA LYS A 203 25.31 -28.49 -31.70
C LYS A 203 26.03 -27.16 -31.89
N LEU A 204 27.28 -27.20 -32.35
CA LEU A 204 28.03 -26.00 -32.72
C LEU A 204 27.44 -25.37 -33.99
N ASN A 205 27.26 -24.06 -33.94
CA ASN A 205 26.86 -23.25 -35.07
C ASN A 205 28.09 -22.95 -35.94
N THR A 206 28.26 -23.71 -37.02
CA THR A 206 29.40 -23.60 -37.95
C THR A 206 29.51 -22.23 -38.64
N LYS A 207 28.48 -21.37 -38.54
CA LYS A 207 28.49 -19.99 -39.09
C LYS A 207 28.92 -18.91 -38.10
N ALA A 208 29.03 -19.21 -36.80
CA ALA A 208 29.28 -18.22 -35.74
C ALA A 208 30.76 -18.17 -35.28
N ALA A 209 31.64 -18.98 -35.86
CA ALA A 209 33.04 -19.14 -35.44
C ALA A 209 33.95 -17.90 -35.60
N ASN A 210 33.42 -16.74 -36.02
CA ASN A 210 34.19 -15.52 -36.33
C ASN A 210 33.71 -14.24 -35.60
N VAL A 211 32.93 -14.35 -34.52
CA VAL A 211 32.56 -13.16 -33.72
C VAL A 211 33.54 -13.01 -32.56
N GLU A 212 34.56 -12.16 -32.76
CA GLU A 212 35.44 -11.73 -31.68
C GLU A 212 34.67 -11.08 -30.54
N ASP A 213 35.01 -11.50 -29.32
CA ASP A 213 34.39 -11.18 -28.04
C ASP A 213 34.69 -9.71 -27.66
N LYS A 214 33.99 -8.73 -28.26
CA LYS A 214 34.05 -7.33 -27.81
C LYS A 214 33.35 -7.20 -26.46
N LYS A 215 34.12 -7.41 -25.37
CA LYS A 215 33.74 -7.04 -23.99
C LYS A 215 33.38 -5.55 -23.92
N ARG A 216 32.11 -5.21 -24.16
CA ARG A 216 31.55 -3.92 -23.72
C ARG A 216 31.30 -4.01 -22.22
N ARG A 217 32.36 -3.77 -21.43
CA ARG A 217 32.21 -3.43 -20.01
C ARG A 217 31.57 -2.04 -19.94
N GLY A 218 30.25 -1.99 -19.86
CA GLY A 218 29.55 -0.81 -19.39
C GLY A 218 29.90 -0.61 -17.92
N LYS A 219 30.56 0.51 -17.58
CA LYS A 219 30.68 0.93 -16.18
C LYS A 219 29.28 1.17 -15.66
N TYR A 220 28.89 0.43 -14.62
CA TYR A 220 27.70 0.74 -13.86
C TYR A 220 27.90 2.10 -13.19
N VAL A 221 27.03 3.05 -13.50
CA VAL A 221 26.85 4.26 -12.71
C VAL A 221 26.07 3.82 -11.48
N THR A 222 26.79 3.64 -10.37
CA THR A 222 26.18 3.45 -9.06
C THR A 222 25.92 4.82 -8.47
N GLU A 223 24.89 5.50 -8.94
CA GLU A 223 24.34 6.69 -8.28
C GLU A 223 22.90 6.88 -8.75
N ASP A 224 21.94 6.52 -7.89
CA ASP A 224 21.30 7.54 -7.09
C ASP A 224 20.65 6.87 -5.88
N LYS A 225 21.01 7.36 -4.69
CA LYS A 225 20.28 7.11 -3.47
C LYS A 225 18.83 7.54 -3.78
N PRO A 226 17.81 6.66 -3.64
CA PRO A 226 16.44 7.11 -3.82
C PRO A 226 16.23 8.29 -2.89
N SER A 227 15.64 9.35 -3.40
CA SER A 227 15.13 10.49 -2.63
C SER A 227 13.95 10.04 -1.73
N GLY A 228 14.20 9.04 -0.88
CA GLY A 228 13.27 8.44 0.08
C GLY A 228 12.82 9.39 1.19
N LEU A 229 13.43 10.58 1.26
CA LEU A 229 13.02 11.66 2.15
C LEU A 229 11.58 12.14 1.90
N THR A 230 11.01 11.89 0.70
CA THR A 230 9.67 12.39 0.34
C THR A 230 8.56 11.45 0.80
N SER A 231 8.66 10.16 0.50
CA SER A 231 7.67 9.13 0.85
C SER A 231 7.60 8.86 2.36
N GLU A 232 8.74 8.78 3.05
CA GLU A 232 8.79 8.59 4.50
C GLU A 232 8.02 9.70 5.24
N LYS A 233 8.18 10.96 4.79
CA LYS A 233 7.44 12.08 5.33
C LYS A 233 5.93 11.95 5.10
N PHE A 234 5.51 11.62 3.88
CA PHE A 234 4.08 11.44 3.57
C PHE A 234 3.45 10.30 4.37
N VAL A 235 4.16 9.19 4.56
CA VAL A 235 3.67 8.06 5.36
C VAL A 235 3.59 8.43 6.83
N SER A 236 4.60 9.13 7.36
CA SER A 236 4.58 9.64 8.74
C SER A 236 3.41 10.59 8.99
N ASP A 237 3.21 11.56 8.09
CA ASP A 237 2.08 12.50 8.15
C ASP A 237 0.74 11.74 8.09
N ALA A 238 0.62 10.75 7.20
CA ALA A 238 -0.57 9.91 7.10
C ALA A 238 -0.80 9.09 8.39
N LYS A 239 0.23 8.51 9.00
CA LYS A 239 0.13 7.80 10.29
C LYS A 239 -0.39 8.74 11.39
N GLY A 240 0.11 9.98 11.43
CA GLY A 240 -0.38 11.01 12.35
C GLY A 240 -1.87 11.28 12.15
N LYS A 241 -2.29 11.54 10.91
CA LYS A 241 -3.70 11.80 10.58
C LYS A 241 -4.63 10.62 10.84
N LEU A 242 -4.19 9.39 10.54
CA LEU A 242 -4.95 8.18 10.83
C LEU A 242 -5.19 8.02 12.34
N ARG A 243 -4.19 8.32 13.18
CA ARG A 243 -4.34 8.29 14.64
C ARG A 243 -5.30 9.38 15.15
N GLU A 244 -5.23 10.59 14.59
CA GLU A 244 -6.15 11.68 14.95
C GLU A 244 -7.61 11.32 14.70
N VAL A 245 -7.91 10.63 13.58
CA VAL A 245 -9.28 10.28 13.20
C VAL A 245 -9.75 8.92 13.72
N ARG A 246 -8.92 8.20 14.50
CA ARG A 246 -9.21 6.84 14.95
C ARG A 246 -10.51 6.74 15.75
N ASP A 247 -10.76 7.68 16.64
CA ASP A 247 -11.94 7.72 17.51
C ASP A 247 -13.04 8.66 16.97
N PHE A 248 -12.99 9.00 15.67
CA PHE A 248 -13.85 10.03 15.06
C PHE A 248 -15.35 9.79 15.35
N TRP A 249 -15.87 8.60 15.05
CA TRP A 249 -17.30 8.31 15.18
C TRP A 249 -17.78 8.35 16.64
N ALA A 250 -16.99 7.82 17.58
CA ALA A 250 -17.30 7.89 19.00
C ALA A 250 -17.20 9.31 19.58
N LEU A 251 -16.29 10.14 19.08
CA LEU A 251 -16.04 11.50 19.60
C LEU A 251 -16.96 12.57 19.02
N LEU A 252 -17.66 12.32 17.91
CA LEU A 252 -18.55 13.30 17.27
C LEU A 252 -19.53 14.01 18.22
N PRO A 253 -20.29 13.32 19.10
CA PRO A 253 -21.17 13.99 20.06
C PRO A 253 -20.41 14.94 20.99
N THR A 254 -19.25 14.51 21.48
CA THR A 254 -18.42 15.29 22.40
C THR A 254 -17.85 16.53 21.74
N THR A 255 -17.31 16.41 20.53
CA THR A 255 -16.75 17.54 19.77
C THR A 255 -17.83 18.57 19.47
N LEU A 256 -19.00 18.15 18.97
CA LEU A 256 -20.10 19.07 18.65
C LEU A 256 -20.65 19.79 19.90
N CYS A 257 -20.81 19.08 21.01
CA CYS A 257 -21.31 19.67 22.25
C CYS A 257 -20.32 20.64 22.88
N ASN A 258 -19.02 20.32 22.88
CA ASN A 258 -17.99 21.14 23.53
C ASN A 258 -17.65 22.40 22.73
N GLU A 259 -17.60 22.30 21.40
CA GLU A 259 -17.16 23.43 20.57
C GLU A 259 -18.28 24.43 20.26
N LYS A 260 -19.50 23.95 20.04
CA LYS A 260 -20.54 24.75 19.37
C LYS A 260 -21.84 24.90 20.12
N ILE A 261 -22.27 23.88 20.88
CA ILE A 261 -23.67 23.79 21.32
C ILE A 261 -23.83 24.08 22.81
N SER A 262 -23.05 23.44 23.68
CA SER A 262 -23.28 23.48 25.13
C SER A 262 -22.58 24.64 25.84
N SER A 263 -22.90 24.84 27.12
CA SER A 263 -22.16 25.74 28.02
C SER A 263 -20.75 25.25 28.38
N GLY A 264 -20.32 24.08 27.91
CA GLY A 264 -19.19 23.36 28.47
C GLY A 264 -19.48 22.79 29.86
N SER A 265 -18.50 22.16 30.49
CA SER A 265 -18.61 21.45 31.78
C SER A 265 -18.65 22.36 33.02
N VAL A 266 -18.51 23.68 32.86
CA VAL A 266 -18.29 24.63 33.98
C VAL A 266 -19.60 25.21 34.54
N ASN A 267 -20.72 25.06 33.83
CA ASN A 267 -22.01 25.69 34.17
C ASN A 267 -23.18 24.69 34.23
N GLU A 268 -22.96 23.46 34.72
CA GLU A 268 -24.03 22.45 34.80
C GLU A 268 -25.21 22.88 35.70
N ASP A 269 -24.98 23.73 36.70
CA ASP A 269 -26.07 24.23 37.58
C ASP A 269 -26.84 25.44 37.01
N ARG A 270 -26.45 25.95 35.83
CA ARG A 270 -27.03 27.15 35.20
C ARG A 270 -27.21 27.00 33.69
N CYS A 271 -27.53 25.79 33.24
CA CYS A 271 -27.73 25.47 31.83
C CYS A 271 -29.16 25.01 31.54
N TRP A 272 -29.49 24.83 30.26
CA TRP A 272 -30.78 24.32 29.83
C TRP A 272 -30.77 22.79 29.79
N ASN A 273 -31.60 22.17 30.62
CA ASN A 273 -31.72 20.71 30.74
C ASN A 273 -32.88 20.11 29.92
N GLY A 274 -33.58 20.92 29.11
CA GLY A 274 -34.74 20.49 28.33
C GLY A 274 -36.09 20.80 28.97
N MET A 275 -36.11 21.26 30.22
CA MET A 275 -37.34 21.71 30.91
C MET A 275 -37.22 23.11 31.45
N THR A 276 -36.17 23.38 32.23
CA THR A 276 -35.91 24.65 32.92
C THR A 276 -34.42 24.96 32.92
N LYS A 277 -34.05 26.05 33.59
CA LYS A 277 -32.66 26.32 33.97
C LYS A 277 -32.28 25.46 35.18
N GLY A 278 -31.10 24.85 35.12
CA GLY A 278 -30.48 24.05 36.17
C GLY A 278 -30.15 22.64 35.69
#